data_AF-A0AB33JEE4-F1
#
_entry.id   AF-A0AB33JEE4-F1
#
_cell.length_a   1.000
_cell.length_b   1.000
_cell.length_c   1.000
_cell.angle_alpha   90.00
_cell.angle_beta   90.00
_cell.angle_gamma   90.00
#
_symmetry.space_group_name_H-M   'P 1'
#
loop_
_entity.id
_entity.type
_entity.pdbx_description
1 polymer ?
#
loop_
_entity_poly.entity_id
_entity_poly.type
_entity_poly.pdbx_seq_one_letter_code
_entity_poly.pdbx_strand_id
1 'polypeptide(L)'
;MATDNQAIDAVGAELHAFLIQLGKNPDCVSHKTAHYVEHILHLLNIDDEEILLHFYGLFNHRQETLKALADERKMPMEELAAQIASHLRRLAITPEWQMVKNLIHPQ
;
A
#
# COMPACT_ATOMS: atom_id res chain seq x y z
N MET A 1 3.56 -18.44 -10.72
CA MET A 1 3.52 -17.03 -10.28
C MET A 1 3.04 -17.03 -8.83
N ALA A 2 3.96 -17.23 -7.89
CA ALA A 2 3.65 -17.31 -6.48
C ALA A 2 4.88 -16.85 -5.71
N THR A 3 4.66 -15.95 -4.74
CA THR A 3 5.48 -15.55 -3.58
C THR A 3 5.60 -14.03 -3.47
N ASP A 4 4.53 -13.36 -3.04
CA ASP A 4 4.61 -12.00 -2.49
C ASP A 4 3.66 -11.80 -1.27
N ASN A 5 3.12 -12.91 -0.73
CA ASN A 5 2.03 -12.86 0.27
C ASN A 5 2.43 -13.50 1.61
N GLN A 6 3.70 -13.81 1.85
CA GLN A 6 4.14 -14.49 3.09
C GLN A 6 4.48 -13.54 4.25
N ALA A 7 4.75 -12.25 3.98
CA ALA A 7 5.11 -11.27 5.02
C ALA A 7 3.90 -10.49 5.56
N ILE A 8 2.85 -10.30 4.77
CA ILE A 8 1.69 -9.46 5.14
C ILE A 8 0.74 -10.27 6.02
N ASP A 9 0.57 -9.81 7.26
CA ASP A 9 -0.32 -10.44 8.21
C ASP A 9 -1.79 -10.02 8.02
N ALA A 10 -2.71 -10.70 8.71
CA ALA A 10 -4.15 -10.50 8.58
C ALA A 10 -4.61 -9.05 8.83
N VAL A 11 -3.89 -8.28 9.66
CA VAL A 11 -4.19 -6.87 9.93
C VAL A 11 -3.94 -6.00 8.69
N GLY A 12 -2.81 -6.22 8.00
CA GLY A 12 -2.44 -5.47 6.80
C GLY A 12 -3.09 -6.00 5.51
N ALA A 13 -3.65 -7.20 5.51
CA ALA A 13 -4.14 -7.88 4.32
C ALA A 13 -5.28 -7.14 3.60
N GLU A 14 -6.21 -6.55 4.34
CA GLU A 14 -7.33 -5.80 3.75
C GLU A 14 -6.84 -4.54 3.05
N LEU A 15 -5.96 -3.77 3.69
CA LEU A 15 -5.33 -2.59 3.09
C LEU A 15 -4.49 -2.98 1.88
N HIS A 16 -3.70 -4.05 1.97
CA HIS A 16 -2.91 -4.57 0.86
C HIS A 16 -3.77 -4.88 -0.37
N ALA A 17 -4.85 -5.65 -0.19
CA ALA A 17 -5.75 -6.02 -1.27
C ALA A 17 -6.41 -4.78 -1.90
N PHE A 18 -6.81 -3.82 -1.07
CA PHE A 18 -7.37 -2.57 -1.51
C PHE A 18 -6.38 -1.73 -2.34
N LEU A 19 -5.13 -1.59 -1.91
CA LEU A 19 -4.10 -0.84 -2.64
C LEU A 19 -3.75 -1.51 -3.98
N ILE A 20 -3.72 -2.85 -4.04
CA ILE A 20 -3.57 -3.59 -5.31
C ILE A 20 -4.72 -3.25 -6.27
N GLN A 21 -5.96 -3.23 -5.77
CA GLN A 21 -7.12 -2.92 -6.60
C GLN A 21 -7.09 -1.47 -7.07
N LEU A 22 -6.74 -0.54 -6.19
CA LEU A 22 -6.65 0.89 -6.49
C LEU A 22 -5.60 1.18 -7.56
N GLY A 23 -4.42 0.56 -7.48
CA GLY A 23 -3.37 0.72 -8.50
C GLY A 23 -3.75 0.16 -9.86
N LYS A 24 -4.55 -0.91 -9.90
CA LYS A 24 -5.06 -1.49 -11.16
C LYS A 24 -6.22 -0.71 -11.76
N ASN A 25 -7.05 -0.10 -10.92
CA ASN A 25 -8.25 0.62 -11.34
C ASN A 25 -8.44 1.87 -10.46
N PRO A 26 -7.77 2.99 -10.78
CA PRO A 26 -7.84 4.20 -9.95
C PRO A 26 -9.26 4.81 -9.88
N ASP A 27 -10.08 4.60 -10.92
CA ASP A 27 -11.48 5.07 -10.96
C ASP A 27 -12.45 4.20 -10.13
N CYS A 28 -11.96 3.16 -9.44
CA CYS A 28 -12.82 2.29 -8.63
C CYS A 28 -13.28 2.93 -7.30
N VAL A 29 -12.75 4.10 -6.94
CA VAL A 29 -13.10 4.82 -5.72
C VAL A 29 -13.45 6.28 -6.01
N SER A 30 -14.24 6.89 -5.10
CA SER A 30 -14.53 8.31 -5.20
C SER A 30 -13.27 9.17 -4.96
N HIS A 31 -13.26 10.40 -5.48
CA HIS A 31 -12.18 11.37 -5.22
C HIS A 31 -11.95 11.59 -3.72
N LYS A 32 -13.02 11.59 -2.91
CA LYS A 32 -12.93 11.69 -1.44
C LYS A 32 -12.17 10.51 -0.85
N THR A 33 -12.46 9.29 -1.29
CA THR A 33 -11.77 8.08 -0.84
C THR A 33 -10.30 8.10 -1.26
N ALA A 34 -10.00 8.48 -2.51
CA ALA A 34 -8.63 8.61 -3.00
C ALA A 34 -7.81 9.58 -2.14
N HIS A 35 -8.37 10.75 -1.80
CA HIS A 35 -7.72 11.72 -0.92
C HIS A 35 -7.44 11.14 0.49
N TYR A 36 -8.36 10.39 1.09
CA TYR A 36 -8.07 9.73 2.37
C TYR A 36 -6.94 8.71 2.27
N VAL A 37 -6.85 7.97 1.16
CA VAL A 37 -5.77 7.01 0.94
C VAL A 37 -4.43 7.72 0.79
N GLU A 38 -4.39 8.86 0.09
CA GLU A 38 -3.21 9.72 0.02
C GLU A 38 -2.78 10.16 1.44
N HIS A 39 -3.71 10.66 2.26
CA HIS A 39 -3.42 11.00 3.66
C HIS A 39 -2.88 9.83 4.49
N ILE A 40 -3.39 8.62 4.28
CA ILE A 40 -2.88 7.41 4.96
C ILE A 40 -1.41 7.18 4.57
N LEU A 41 -1.07 7.26 3.28
CA LEU A 41 0.31 7.04 2.84
C LEU A 41 1.27 8.14 3.33
N HIS A 42 0.81 9.39 3.42
CA HIS A 42 1.56 10.52 3.99
C HIS A 42 1.87 10.37 5.50
N LEU A 43 1.29 9.38 6.20
CA LEU A 43 1.67 9.06 7.58
C LEU A 43 3.05 8.36 7.67
N LEU A 44 3.55 7.87 6.54
CA LEU A 44 4.89 7.32 6.43
C LEU A 44 5.91 8.45 6.22
N ASN A 45 7.20 8.10 6.31
CA ASN A 45 8.22 9.03 5.84
C ASN A 45 8.23 9.06 4.30
N ILE A 46 8.85 10.09 3.72
CA ILE A 46 8.83 10.33 2.28
C ILE A 46 9.38 9.11 1.49
N ASP A 47 10.48 8.51 1.95
CA ASP A 47 11.08 7.34 1.27
C ASP A 47 10.16 6.10 1.32
N ASP A 48 9.54 5.85 2.48
CA ASP A 48 8.62 4.73 2.70
C ASP A 48 7.32 4.88 1.90
N GLU A 49 6.80 6.11 1.84
CA GLU A 49 5.65 6.45 1.01
C GLU A 49 5.96 6.19 -0.47
N GLU A 50 7.08 6.71 -0.97
CA GLU A 50 7.48 6.56 -2.37
C GLU A 50 7.60 5.07 -2.78
N ILE A 51 8.13 4.22 -1.89
CA ILE A 51 8.15 2.76 -2.07
C ILE A 51 6.75 2.22 -2.35
N LEU A 52 5.77 2.56 -1.50
CA LEU A 52 4.42 2.01 -1.60
C LEU A 52 3.69 2.55 -2.84
N LEU A 53 3.91 3.82 -3.19
CA LEU A 53 3.37 4.43 -4.39
C LEU A 53 3.83 3.69 -5.65
N HIS A 54 5.12 3.41 -5.77
CA HIS A 54 5.66 2.63 -6.88
C HIS A 54 5.31 1.14 -6.80
N PHE A 55 5.31 0.53 -5.62
CA PHE A 55 5.00 -0.88 -5.48
C PHE A 55 3.56 -1.22 -5.93
N TYR A 56 2.60 -0.35 -5.60
CA TYR A 56 1.21 -0.51 -6.00
C TYR A 56 0.85 0.20 -7.30
N GLY A 57 1.65 1.15 -7.79
CA GLY A 57 1.34 1.96 -8.98
C GLY A 57 0.22 2.97 -8.71
N LEU A 58 0.32 3.72 -7.63
CA LEU A 58 -0.72 4.65 -7.15
C LEU A 58 -0.47 6.08 -7.62
N PHE A 59 -1.53 6.87 -7.79
CA PHE A 59 -1.47 8.32 -8.00
C PHE A 59 -0.45 8.74 -9.09
N ASN A 60 -0.55 8.14 -10.28
CA ASN A 60 0.33 8.33 -11.44
C ASN A 60 1.77 7.80 -11.29
N HIS A 61 2.09 7.07 -10.23
CA HIS A 61 3.36 6.36 -10.13
C HIS A 61 3.34 5.10 -10.98
N ARG A 62 4.45 4.87 -11.68
CA ARG A 62 4.64 3.64 -12.45
C ARG A 62 4.78 2.47 -11.48
N GLN A 63 4.00 1.42 -11.68
CA GLN A 63 4.14 0.20 -10.91
C GLN A 63 5.52 -0.46 -11.14
N GLU A 64 6.24 -0.70 -10.05
CA GLU A 64 7.55 -1.34 -10.02
C GLU A 64 7.49 -2.69 -9.30
N THR A 65 8.38 -3.61 -9.67
CA THR A 65 8.48 -4.91 -8.99
C THR A 65 9.23 -4.77 -7.67
N LEU A 66 8.92 -5.62 -6.68
CA LEU A 66 9.67 -5.70 -5.42
C LEU A 66 11.19 -5.80 -5.66
N LYS A 67 11.59 -6.58 -6.66
CA LYS A 67 13.00 -6.73 -7.04
C LYS A 67 13.62 -5.41 -7.48
N ALA A 68 12.97 -4.67 -8.39
CA ALA A 68 13.49 -3.40 -8.89
C ALA A 68 13.65 -2.37 -7.76
N LEU A 69 12.65 -2.26 -6.88
CA LEU A 69 12.69 -1.37 -5.73
C LEU A 69 13.78 -1.74 -4.72
N ALA A 70 14.01 -3.05 -4.53
CA ALA A 70 15.06 -3.57 -3.65
C ALA A 70 16.46 -3.32 -4.22
N ASP A 71 16.65 -3.54 -5.53
CA ASP A 71 17.91 -3.26 -6.26
C ASP A 71 18.25 -1.77 -6.19
N GLU A 72 17.28 -0.88 -6.42
CA GLU A 72 17.44 0.58 -6.32
C GLU A 72 17.94 1.01 -4.93
N ARG A 73 17.39 0.39 -3.88
CA ARG A 73 17.71 0.69 -2.47
C ARG A 73 18.90 -0.09 -1.94
N LYS A 74 19.49 -0.98 -2.76
CA LYS A 74 20.58 -1.89 -2.37
C LYS A 74 20.24 -2.69 -1.11
N MET A 75 18.99 -3.13 -1.00
CA MET A 75 18.50 -3.92 0.12
C MET A 75 18.02 -5.31 -0.33
N PRO A 76 18.04 -6.32 0.54
CA PRO A 76 17.45 -7.62 0.23
C PRO A 76 15.94 -7.50 -0.02
N MET A 77 15.41 -8.23 -1.00
CA MET A 77 13.96 -8.25 -1.28
C MET A 77 13.14 -8.69 -0.06
N GLU A 78 13.66 -9.63 0.73
CA GLU A 78 13.00 -10.09 1.96
C GLU A 78 12.88 -8.99 3.01
N GLU A 79 13.90 -8.13 3.11
CA GLU A 79 13.90 -6.98 4.00
C GLU A 79 12.89 -5.93 3.53
N LEU A 80 12.85 -5.64 2.23
CA LEU A 80 11.87 -4.71 1.65
C LEU A 80 10.43 -5.22 1.83
N ALA A 81 10.19 -6.51 1.59
CA ALA A 81 8.89 -7.12 1.81
C ALA A 81 8.46 -7.03 3.29
N ALA A 82 9.38 -7.27 4.23
CA ALA A 82 9.11 -7.12 5.65
C ALA A 82 8.83 -5.66 6.04
N GLN A 83 9.54 -4.70 5.44
CA GLN A 83 9.30 -3.27 5.63
C GLN A 83 7.91 -2.87 5.13
N ILE A 84 7.55 -3.26 3.90
CA ILE A 84 6.21 -3.03 3.33
C ILE A 84 5.13 -3.64 4.23
N ALA A 85 5.30 -4.88 4.68
CA ALA A 85 4.34 -5.53 5.58
C ALA A 85 4.17 -4.78 6.92
N SER A 86 5.28 -4.32 7.51
CA SER A 86 5.28 -3.52 8.74
C SER A 86 4.52 -2.20 8.55
N HIS A 87 4.75 -1.51 7.43
CA HIS A 87 4.05 -0.27 7.10
C HIS A 87 2.56 -0.51 6.91
N LEU A 88 2.18 -1.54 6.16
CA LEU A 88 0.77 -1.89 5.95
C LEU A 88 0.07 -2.19 7.27
N ARG A 89 0.71 -2.95 8.17
CA ARG A 89 0.17 -3.21 9.51
C ARG A 89 -0.04 -1.91 10.28
N ARG A 90 0.95 -1.01 10.27
CA ARG A 90 0.87 0.29 10.94
C ARG A 90 -0.25 1.17 10.37
N LEU A 91 -0.38 1.21 9.05
CA LEU A 91 -1.42 1.99 8.38
C LEU A 91 -2.82 1.39 8.58
N ALA A 92 -2.94 0.07 8.62
CA ALA A 92 -4.23 -0.61 8.79
C ALA A 92 -4.85 -0.46 10.19
N ILE A 93 -4.10 0.01 11.19
CA ILE A 93 -4.63 0.32 12.53
C ILE A 93 -4.95 1.81 12.71
N THR A 94 -4.75 2.64 11.68
CA THR A 94 -5.01 4.08 11.75
C THR A 94 -6.51 4.39 11.68
N PRO A 95 -6.97 5.49 12.33
CA PRO A 95 -8.36 5.93 12.21
C PRO A 95 -8.74 6.29 10.77
N GLU A 96 -7.81 6.81 9.97
CA GLU A 96 -7.99 7.14 8.56
C GLU A 96 -8.37 5.89 7.76
N TRP A 97 -7.69 4.77 7.99
CA TRP A 97 -8.06 3.50 7.35
C TRP A 97 -9.45 3.01 7.80
N GLN A 98 -9.80 3.17 9.08
CA GLN A 98 -11.15 2.81 9.54
C GLN A 98 -12.23 3.65 8.83
N MET A 99 -11.95 4.92 8.55
CA MET A 99 -12.87 5.76 7.76
C MET A 99 -12.99 5.28 6.32
N VAL A 100 -11.88 4.94 5.65
CA VAL A 100 -11.90 4.39 4.28
C VAL A 100 -12.72 3.12 4.22
N LYS A 101 -12.54 2.19 5.18
CA LYS A 101 -13.34 0.96 5.26
C LYS A 101 -14.84 1.22 5.32
N ASN A 102 -15.27 2.19 6.12
CA ASN A 102 -16.69 2.57 6.21
C ASN A 102 -17.23 3.19 4.91
N LEU A 103 -16.37 3.77 4.07
CA LEU A 103 -16.76 4.36 2.78
C LEU A 103 -16.85 3.31 1.67
N ILE A 104 -15.99 2.29 1.68
CA ILE A 104 -15.94 1.23 0.64
C ILE A 104 -16.87 0.05 0.97
N HIS A 105 -17.11 -0.20 2.26
CA HIS A 105 -18.07 -1.18 2.76
C HIS A 105 -19.14 -0.45 3.58
N PRO A 106 -20.01 0.36 2.95
CA PRO A 106 -21.13 0.96 3.67
C PRO A 106 -22.02 -0.15 4.23
N GLN A 107 -22.26 -0.14 5.54
CA GLN A 107 -23.24 -1.03 6.19
C GLN A 107 -24.66 -0.74 5.71
#